data_AF-A0A9E3D5J1-F1
#
_entry.id   AF-A0A9E3D5J1-F1
#
_cell.length_a   1.000
_cell.length_b   1.000
_cell.length_c   1.000
_cell.angle_alpha   90.00
_cell.angle_beta   90.00
_cell.angle_gamma   90.00
#
_symmetry.space_group_name_H-M   'P 1'
#
loop_
_entity.id
_entity.type
_entity.pdbx_description
1 polymer ?
#
loop_
_entity_poly.entity_id
_entity_poly.type
_entity_poly.pdbx_seq_one_letter_code
_entity_poly.pdbx_strand_id
1 'polypeptide(L)' 'MIEYYEQPLPIRTYDIDFAGIVSNIVFIRWLEDLRLGLLDQAYPLIRALAEDIAPILLSTRISYRRPVTI' A
#
# COMPACT_ATOMS: atom_id res chain seq x y z
N MET A 1 -9.66 0.48 20.38
CA MET A 1 -9.85 1.15 19.08
C MET A 1 -8.44 1.34 18.52
N ILE A 2 -8.14 0.84 17.33
CA ILE A 2 -6.81 1.06 16.73
C ILE A 2 -6.86 2.43 16.06
N GLU A 3 -6.01 3.33 16.52
CA GLU A 3 -6.01 4.73 16.08
C GLU A 3 -5.31 4.89 14.72
N TYR A 4 -4.30 4.05 14.42
CA TYR A 4 -3.61 3.98 13.14
C TYR A 4 -2.89 2.63 12.95
N TYR A 5 -2.62 2.26 11.69
CA TYR A 5 -1.80 1.11 11.30
C TYR A 5 -0.53 1.60 10.60
N GLU A 6 0.62 1.05 10.97
CA GLU A 6 1.91 1.35 10.37
C GLU A 6 2.72 0.07 10.13
N GLN A 7 3.56 0.07 9.10
CA GLN A 7 4.53 -0.99 8.84
C GLN A 7 5.77 -0.45 8.13
N PRO A 8 6.93 -1.12 8.26
CA PRO A 8 8.11 -0.79 7.47
C PRO A 8 7.88 -1.00 5.97
N LEU A 9 8.28 -0.03 5.16
CA LEU A 9 8.18 -0.09 3.69
C LEU A 9 9.59 -0.03 3.09
N PRO A 10 10.27 -1.17 2.91
CA PRO A 10 11.63 -1.19 2.41
C PRO A 10 11.68 -0.80 0.93
N ILE A 11 12.61 0.09 0.59
CA ILE A 11 12.93 0.43 -0.80
C ILE A 11 13.92 -0.59 -1.34
N ARG A 12 13.62 -1.12 -2.52
CA ARG A 12 14.49 -2.08 -3.22
C ARG A 12 15.14 -1.42 -4.42
N THR A 13 16.26 -1.96 -4.89
CA THR A 13 16.95 -1.43 -6.07
C THR A 13 16.07 -1.42 -7.31
N TYR A 14 15.16 -2.40 -7.45
CA TYR A 14 14.18 -2.46 -8.53
C TYR A 14 12.98 -1.52 -8.36
N ASP A 15 12.85 -0.85 -7.21
CA ASP A 15 11.82 0.17 -7.00
C ASP A 15 12.27 1.53 -7.57
N ILE A 16 13.52 1.66 -8.00
CA ILE A 16 14.10 2.89 -8.56
C ILE A 16 13.84 2.94 -10.07
N ASP A 17 13.32 4.07 -10.54
CA ASP A 17 13.08 4.32 -11.96
C ASP A 17 14.29 4.96 -12.67
N PHE A 18 14.12 5.23 -13.97
CA PHE A 18 15.17 5.82 -14.81
C PHE A 18 15.66 7.20 -14.34
N ALA A 19 14.86 7.91 -13.52
CA ALA A 19 15.21 9.21 -12.97
C ALA A 19 16.01 9.10 -11.66
N GLY A 20 16.30 7.88 -11.19
CA GLY A 20 17.09 7.65 -9.98
C GLY A 20 16.32 7.86 -8.68
N ILE A 21 14.98 7.87 -8.74
CA ILE A 21 14.09 8.01 -7.59
C ILE A 21 13.16 6.78 -7.50
N VAL A 22 12.52 6.60 -6.35
CA VAL A 22 11.48 5.56 -6.21
C VAL A 22 10.36 5.84 -7.20
N SER A 23 10.07 4.85 -8.05
CA SER A 23 9.00 4.93 -9.04
C SER A 23 7.66 5.17 -8.36
N ASN A 24 6.84 6.06 -8.92
CA ASN A 24 5.54 6.39 -8.37
C ASN A 24 4.59 5.18 -8.22
N ILE A 25 4.77 4.13 -9.02
CA ILE A 25 3.98 2.89 -8.92
C ILE A 25 4.21 2.14 -7.59
N VAL A 26 5.39 2.29 -7.00
CA VAL A 26 5.75 1.65 -5.73
C VAL A 26 4.90 2.21 -4.58
N PHE A 27 4.52 3.49 -4.63
CA PHE A 27 3.61 4.09 -3.67
C PHE A 27 2.21 3.46 -3.72
N ILE A 28 1.73 3.07 -4.91
CA ILE A 28 0.46 2.36 -5.05
C ILE A 28 0.54 0.98 -4.37
N ARG A 29 1.66 0.27 -4.56
CA ARG A 29 1.92 -1.02 -3.90
C ARG A 29 1.96 -0.86 -2.39
N TRP A 30 2.68 0.12 -1.86
CA TRP A 30 2.72 0.39 -0.43
C TRP A 30 1.34 0.74 0.16
N LEU A 31 0.50 1.48 -0.58
CA LEU A 31 -0.89 1.74 -0.16
C LEU A 31 -1.75 0.47 -0.17
N GLU A 32 -1.48 -0.51 -1.03
CA GLU A 32 -2.09 -1.85 -0.98
C GLU A 32 -1.64 -2.60 0.27
N ASP A 33 -0.32 -2.68 0.51
CA ASP A 33 0.25 -3.35 1.67
C ASP A 33 -0.34 -2.78 2.98
N LEU A 34 -0.44 -1.46 3.10
CA LEU A 34 -1.04 -0.78 4.26
C LEU A 34 -2.53 -1.06 4.41
N ARG A 35 -3.30 -1.06 3.31
CA ARG A 35 -4.74 -1.37 3.36
C ARG A 35 -4.98 -2.81 3.77
N LEU A 36 -4.20 -3.75 3.24
CA LEU A 36 -4.31 -5.16 3.61
C LEU A 36 -3.92 -5.39 5.07
N GLY A 37 -2.83 -4.77 5.53
CA GLY A 37 -2.41 -4.86 6.92
C GLY A 37 -3.42 -4.27 7.91
N LEU A 38 -4.06 -3.14 7.57
CA LEU A 38 -5.17 -2.58 8.34
C LEU A 38 -6.40 -3.51 8.32
N LEU A 39 -6.73 -4.05 7.14
CA LEU A 39 -7.87 -4.93 6.94
C LEU A 39 -7.72 -6.23 7.76
N ASP A 40 -6.50 -6.77 7.87
CA ASP A 40 -6.20 -7.97 8.66
C ASP A 40 -6.52 -7.81 10.16
N GLN A 41 -6.46 -6.58 10.69
CA GLN A 41 -6.78 -6.32 12.11
C GLN A 41 -8.28 -6.28 12.41
N ALA A 42 -9.13 -6.02 11.40
CA ALA A 42 -10.56 -5.77 11.59
C ALA A 42 -11.47 -6.74 10.82
N TYR A 43 -11.12 -7.06 9.58
CA TYR A 43 -11.89 -7.92 8.68
C TYR A 43 -10.98 -8.63 7.67
N PRO A 44 -10.23 -9.67 8.09
CA PRO A 44 -9.22 -10.33 7.27
C PRO A 44 -9.73 -10.76 5.89
N LEU A 45 -8.87 -10.66 4.88
CA LEU A 45 -9.24 -11.00 3.50
C LEU A 45 -9.73 -12.45 3.37
N ILE A 46 -9.16 -13.39 4.13
CA ILE A 46 -9.60 -14.80 4.12
C ILE A 46 -11.06 -14.95 4.56
N ARG A 47 -11.51 -14.12 5.50
CA ARG A 47 -12.90 -14.08 5.95
C ARG A 47 -13.78 -13.46 4.88
N ALA A 48 -13.36 -12.32 4.30
CA ALA A 48 -14.11 -11.66 3.23
C ALA A 48 -14.37 -12.62 2.06
N LEU A 49 -13.34 -13.34 1.62
CA LEU A 49 -13.45 -14.33 0.54
C LEU A 49 -14.38 -15.50 0.90
N ALA A 50 -14.35 -15.97 2.15
CA ALA A 50 -15.28 -17.01 2.62
C ALA A 50 -16.75 -16.54 2.67
N GLU A 51 -16.98 -15.22 2.72
CA GLU A 51 -18.28 -14.58 2.66
C GLU A 51 -18.65 -14.10 1.24
N ASP A 52 -17.90 -14.52 0.20
CA ASP A 52 -18.04 -14.08 -1.20
C ASP A 52 -17.93 -12.56 -1.41
N ILE A 53 -17.16 -11.89 -0.54
CA ILE A 53 -16.90 -10.46 -0.56
C ILE A 53 -15.44 -10.20 -0.94
N ALA A 54 -15.24 -9.31 -1.92
CA ALA A 54 -13.90 -8.84 -2.31
C ALA A 54 -13.85 -7.31 -2.34
N PRO A 55 -12.93 -6.66 -1.59
CA PRO A 55 -12.75 -5.22 -1.68
C PRO A 55 -12.09 -4.86 -3.02
N ILE A 56 -12.56 -3.76 -3.64
CA ILE A 56 -11.97 -3.21 -4.87
C ILE A 56 -11.57 -1.75 -4.68
N LEU A 57 -10.49 -1.34 -5.34
CA LEU A 57 -10.01 0.04 -5.32
C LEU A 57 -10.72 0.85 -6.40
N LEU A 58 -11.65 1.71 -5.99
CA LEU A 58 -12.44 2.52 -6.94
C LEU A 58 -11.67 3.75 -7.45
N SER A 59 -10.87 4.39 -6.59
CA SER A 59 -10.10 5.57 -6.97
C SER A 59 -8.90 5.78 -6.06
N THR A 60 -7.84 6.35 -6.61
CA THR A 60 -6.64 6.75 -5.89
C THR A 60 -6.24 8.15 -6.31
N ARG A 61 -5.94 9.02 -5.34
CA ARG A 61 -5.37 10.34 -5.58
C ARG A 61 -4.13 10.52 -4.72
N ILE A 62 -3.01 10.80 -5.36
CA ILE A 62 -1.72 11.02 -4.69
C ILE A 62 -1.15 12.35 -5.15
N SER A 63 -0.59 13.10 -4.22
CA SER A 63 0.16 14.34 -4.50
C SER A 63 1.59 14.15 -4.02
N TYR A 64 2.50 13.89 -4.96
CA TYR A 64 3.92 13.72 -4.67
C TYR A 64 4.55 15.10 -4.42
N ARG A 65 5.13 15.29 -3.24
CA ARG A 65 5.74 16.58 -2.83
C ARG A 65 7.26 16.59 -2.97
N ARG A 66 7.90 15.45 -2.71
CA ARG A 66 9.35 15.26 -2.78
C ARG A 66 9.62 13.84 -3.27
N PRO A 67 10.70 13.63 -4.05
CA PRO A 67 11.13 12.29 -4.41
C PRO A 67 11.61 11.54 -3.17
N VAL A 68 11.49 10.21 -3.23
CA VAL A 68 12.10 9.30 -2.26
C VAL A 68 13.30 8.63 -2.94
N THR A 69 14.40 8.52 -2.23
CA THR A 69 15.65 7.88 -2.68
C THR A 69 16.08 6.84 -1.65
N ILE A 70 17.05 5.99 -2.02
CA ILE A 70 17.72 5.06 -1.10
C ILE A 70 18.65 5.84 -0.16
#